data_AF-A0A3B9TSZ8-F1
#
_entry.id   AF-A0A3B9TSZ8-F1
#
_cell.length_a   1.000
_cell.length_b   1.000
_cell.length_c   1.000
_cell.angle_alpha   90.00
_cell.angle_beta   90.00
_cell.angle_gamma   90.00
#
_symmetry.space_group_name_H-M   'P 1'
#
loop_
_entity.id
_entity.type
_entity.pdbx_description
1 polymer ?
#
loop_
_entity_poly.entity_id
_entity_poly.type
_entity_poly.pdbx_seq_one_letter_code
_entity_poly.pdbx_strand_id
1 'polypeptide(L)'
;AGFTGSEADQLRRAMATFKKHGDVAKFHDKMISGMIARGYEPEFAERCFRQIEGFGTYGFPESHAASFALLVYVSAWIKRHYPDVFICALLNAQPMGFYSPSQLVAEARRSGIAVRPADVSHSGWDSTLEPDPANRDGLHALRLGLRLVKGLAAGEGERIAASRGPSGRGTPWSSLADIMRRADVSARSLEAIANADGFASLGLNRRQALWEVRALAGQRWQELPLFAHATRRHHDLAGEEPAVTLPQAHAGEEVAADYRSLGLSLKDHPVRLLSRPLAKDGWQTCAVAHEARDGQRLRLAGLVTMRQRPGTAKGTVFLTLEDGLHSLNVIIWPKLTETYRDAMLRSQILGVVGRIQREKAVLHFIADQLFNLNGYLRYLDEDAARNQRGTRMRSRDFR
;
A
#
# COMPACT_ATOMS: atom_id res chain seq x y z
N ALA A 1 -23.74 5.05 -47.03
CA ALA A 1 -23.40 6.48 -46.96
C ALA A 1 -22.27 6.86 -47.90
N GLY A 2 -21.12 6.17 -47.89
CA GLY A 2 -20.01 6.49 -48.80
C GLY A 2 -19.16 7.69 -48.40
N PHE A 3 -19.16 8.02 -47.12
CA PHE A 3 -18.25 9.00 -46.55
C PHE A 3 -16.79 8.58 -46.70
N THR A 4 -15.92 9.55 -46.91
CA THR A 4 -14.47 9.37 -46.67
C THR A 4 -14.18 9.31 -45.17
N GLY A 5 -12.99 8.84 -44.79
CA GLY A 5 -12.61 8.77 -43.38
C GLY A 5 -12.62 10.13 -42.68
N SER A 6 -12.28 11.21 -43.39
CA SER A 6 -12.32 12.58 -42.85
C SER A 6 -13.75 13.07 -42.65
N GLU A 7 -14.66 12.77 -43.59
CA GLU A 7 -16.07 13.13 -43.45
C GLU A 7 -16.75 12.34 -42.33
N ALA A 8 -16.35 11.08 -42.10
CA ALA A 8 -16.82 10.29 -40.97
C ALA A 8 -16.35 10.86 -39.62
N ASP A 9 -15.10 11.35 -39.50
CA ASP A 9 -14.65 12.04 -38.28
C ASP A 9 -15.36 13.39 -38.08
N GLN A 10 -15.66 14.12 -39.17
CA GLN A 10 -16.46 15.35 -39.09
C GLN A 10 -17.88 15.06 -38.58
N LEU A 11 -18.53 13.99 -39.07
CA LEU A 11 -19.80 13.52 -38.56
C LEU A 11 -19.73 13.18 -37.06
N ARG A 12 -18.71 12.42 -36.63
CA ARG A 12 -18.47 12.10 -35.21
C ARG A 12 -18.34 13.36 -34.35
N ARG A 13 -17.58 14.36 -34.81
CA ARG A 13 -17.42 15.64 -34.10
C ARG A 13 -18.72 16.42 -34.00
N ALA A 14 -19.47 16.52 -35.11
CA ALA A 14 -20.78 17.17 -35.15
C ALA A 14 -21.77 16.51 -34.17
N MET A 15 -21.73 15.17 -34.05
CA MET A 15 -22.55 14.42 -33.10
C MET A 15 -22.15 14.63 -31.63
N ALA A 16 -20.86 14.82 -31.33
CA ALA A 16 -20.45 15.18 -29.96
C ALA A 16 -20.94 16.58 -29.55
N THR A 17 -21.10 17.49 -30.50
CA THR A 17 -21.64 18.85 -30.30
C THR A 17 -23.14 18.97 -30.47
N PHE A 18 -23.86 17.85 -30.56
CA PHE A 18 -25.29 17.76 -30.86
C PHE A 18 -26.19 18.72 -30.05
N LYS A 19 -25.84 19.00 -28.79
CA LYS A 19 -26.60 19.94 -27.94
C LYS A 19 -26.32 21.42 -28.20
N LYS A 20 -25.34 21.79 -29.04
CA LYS A 20 -24.85 23.17 -29.17
C LYS A 20 -24.93 23.76 -30.57
N HIS A 21 -24.74 22.99 -31.66
CA HIS A 21 -24.68 23.55 -33.02
C HIS A 21 -25.41 22.69 -34.07
N GLY A 22 -26.17 23.35 -34.95
CA GLY A 22 -27.11 22.76 -35.92
C GLY A 22 -26.50 22.10 -37.18
N ASP A 23 -25.24 21.66 -37.16
CA ASP A 23 -24.55 21.09 -38.33
C ASP A 23 -24.95 19.63 -38.65
N VAL A 24 -25.78 18.99 -37.82
CA VAL A 24 -26.12 17.57 -37.91
C VAL A 24 -27.06 17.27 -39.08
N ALA A 25 -27.98 18.19 -39.42
CA ALA A 25 -28.93 18.02 -40.53
C ALA A 25 -28.23 17.82 -41.88
N LYS A 26 -27.10 18.50 -42.11
CA LYS A 26 -26.30 18.34 -43.34
C LYS A 26 -25.72 16.94 -43.49
N PHE A 27 -25.26 16.34 -42.38
CA PHE A 27 -24.73 14.99 -42.40
C PHE A 27 -25.82 13.92 -42.40
N HIS A 28 -26.98 14.22 -41.81
CA HIS A 28 -28.19 13.41 -41.92
C HIS A 28 -28.54 13.17 -43.39
N ASP A 29 -28.81 14.23 -44.15
CA ASP A 29 -29.29 14.12 -45.52
C ASP A 29 -28.26 13.43 -46.43
N LYS A 30 -26.97 13.73 -46.22
CA LYS A 30 -25.86 13.09 -46.93
C LYS A 30 -25.74 11.60 -46.60
N MET A 31 -25.94 11.21 -45.34
CA MET A 31 -25.91 9.81 -44.92
C MET A 31 -27.07 9.02 -45.54
N ILE A 32 -28.30 9.53 -45.41
CA ILE A 32 -29.52 8.90 -45.93
C ILE A 32 -29.44 8.77 -47.45
N SER A 33 -29.17 9.86 -48.17
CA SER A 33 -29.04 9.84 -49.63
C SER A 33 -27.94 8.89 -50.10
N GLY A 34 -26.79 8.87 -49.42
CA GLY A 34 -25.69 7.97 -49.73
C GLY A 34 -25.92 6.50 -49.30
N MET A 35 -26.96 6.21 -48.52
CA MET A 35 -27.43 4.84 -48.27
C MET A 35 -28.45 4.43 -49.32
N ILE A 36 -29.42 5.29 -49.63
CA ILE A 36 -30.42 5.04 -50.69
C ILE A 36 -29.74 4.78 -52.04
N ALA A 37 -28.76 5.62 -52.42
CA ALA A 37 -27.98 5.44 -53.66
C ALA A 37 -27.19 4.11 -53.72
N ARG A 38 -27.03 3.43 -52.59
CA ARG A 38 -26.37 2.12 -52.48
C ARG A 38 -27.36 0.95 -52.33
N GLY A 39 -28.66 1.21 -52.51
CA GLY A 39 -29.72 0.20 -52.48
C GLY A 39 -30.33 -0.10 -51.11
N TYR A 40 -30.13 0.79 -50.11
CA TYR A 40 -30.77 0.64 -48.80
C TYR A 40 -32.12 1.34 -48.74
N GLU A 41 -33.11 0.72 -48.10
CA GLU A 41 -34.43 1.31 -47.86
C GLU A 41 -34.32 2.60 -47.02
N PRO A 42 -35.11 3.66 -47.32
CA PRO A 42 -35.07 4.92 -46.59
C PRO A 42 -35.30 4.77 -45.08
N GLU A 43 -36.28 3.96 -44.69
CA GLU A 43 -36.58 3.71 -43.28
C GLU A 43 -35.43 3.03 -42.54
N PHE A 44 -34.68 2.17 -43.22
CA PHE A 44 -33.51 1.50 -42.64
C PHE A 44 -32.38 2.51 -42.42
N ALA A 45 -32.12 3.37 -43.41
CA ALA A 45 -31.11 4.43 -43.29
C ALA A 45 -31.43 5.39 -42.12
N GLU A 46 -32.70 5.78 -41.96
CA GLU A 46 -33.20 6.61 -40.86
C GLU A 46 -33.00 5.96 -39.48
N ARG A 47 -33.25 4.64 -39.36
CA ARG A 47 -32.96 3.92 -38.12
C ARG A 47 -31.46 3.86 -37.81
N CYS A 48 -30.61 3.66 -38.82
CA CYS A 48 -29.16 3.66 -38.63
C CYS A 48 -28.65 5.02 -38.14
N PHE A 49 -29.14 6.13 -38.72
CA PHE A 49 -28.72 7.46 -38.27
C PHE A 49 -29.09 7.71 -36.80
N ARG A 50 -30.33 7.39 -36.41
CA ARG A 50 -30.79 7.50 -35.01
C ARG A 50 -29.98 6.66 -34.02
N GLN A 51 -29.50 5.48 -34.43
CA GLN A 51 -28.60 4.69 -33.57
C GLN A 51 -27.27 5.41 -33.34
N ILE A 52 -26.67 5.96 -34.40
CA ILE A 52 -25.39 6.68 -34.30
C ILE A 52 -25.55 7.96 -33.46
N GLU A 53 -26.70 8.65 -33.54
CA GLU A 53 -27.04 9.78 -32.66
C GLU A 53 -26.96 9.40 -31.18
N GLY A 54 -27.50 8.23 -30.81
CA GLY A 54 -27.40 7.71 -29.44
C GLY A 54 -25.94 7.46 -29.00
N PHE A 55 -25.09 6.99 -29.91
CA PHE A 55 -23.66 6.74 -29.66
C PHE A 55 -22.82 8.00 -29.51
N GLY A 56 -23.26 9.15 -30.04
CA GLY A 56 -22.51 10.42 -29.97
C GLY A 56 -22.16 10.88 -28.54
N THR A 57 -22.89 10.38 -27.52
CA THR A 57 -22.66 10.71 -26.10
C THR A 57 -21.81 9.69 -25.34
N TYR A 58 -21.66 8.46 -25.85
CA TYR A 58 -20.93 7.37 -25.17
C TYR A 58 -19.82 6.74 -26.02
N GLY A 59 -19.60 7.22 -27.25
CA GLY A 59 -18.56 6.73 -28.15
C GLY A 59 -17.16 6.97 -27.58
N PHE A 60 -16.31 5.94 -27.63
CA PHE A 60 -14.94 5.98 -27.11
C PHE A 60 -13.93 5.74 -28.23
N PRO A 61 -12.78 6.45 -28.27
CA PRO A 61 -11.78 6.21 -29.31
C PRO A 61 -11.15 4.82 -29.18
N GLU A 62 -11.37 3.97 -30.19
CA GLU A 62 -10.87 2.59 -30.20
C GLU A 62 -9.34 2.51 -30.10
N SER A 63 -8.61 3.39 -30.80
CA SER A 63 -7.14 3.43 -30.75
C SER A 63 -6.61 3.71 -29.34
N HIS A 64 -7.29 4.56 -28.58
CA HIS A 64 -6.97 4.83 -27.17
C HIS A 64 -7.36 3.65 -26.28
N ALA A 65 -8.52 3.01 -26.51
CA ALA A 65 -8.89 1.81 -25.76
C ALA A 65 -7.90 0.66 -25.99
N ALA A 66 -7.49 0.43 -27.23
CA ALA A 66 -6.57 -0.64 -27.61
C ALA A 66 -5.17 -0.46 -26.97
N SER A 67 -4.64 0.76 -26.95
CA SER A 67 -3.34 1.02 -26.33
C SER A 67 -3.35 0.77 -24.82
N PHE A 68 -4.42 1.16 -24.12
CA PHE A 68 -4.59 0.85 -22.69
C PHE A 68 -4.87 -0.63 -22.44
N ALA A 69 -5.66 -1.29 -23.29
CA ALA A 69 -5.96 -2.71 -23.18
C ALA A 69 -4.69 -3.57 -23.27
N LEU A 70 -3.73 -3.17 -24.11
CA LEU A 70 -2.42 -3.84 -24.20
C LEU A 70 -1.67 -3.79 -22.85
N LEU A 71 -1.64 -2.63 -22.18
CA LEU A 71 -0.99 -2.48 -20.87
C LEU A 71 -1.67 -3.35 -19.79
N VAL A 72 -3.00 -3.40 -19.80
CA VAL A 72 -3.77 -4.26 -18.90
C VAL A 72 -3.46 -5.73 -19.17
N TYR A 73 -3.45 -6.15 -20.43
CA TYR A 73 -3.16 -7.53 -20.82
C TYR A 73 -1.76 -7.96 -20.40
N VAL A 74 -0.73 -7.16 -20.70
CA VAL A 74 0.66 -7.44 -20.30
C VAL A 74 0.77 -7.52 -18.77
N SER A 75 0.16 -6.58 -18.05
CA SER A 75 0.18 -6.58 -16.58
C SER A 75 -0.50 -7.83 -15.99
N ALA A 76 -1.66 -8.22 -16.54
CA ALA A 76 -2.37 -9.43 -16.13
C ALA A 76 -1.59 -10.71 -16.44
N TRP A 77 -0.92 -10.74 -17.60
CA TRP A 77 -0.05 -11.84 -17.99
C TRP A 77 1.14 -12.00 -17.03
N ILE A 78 1.84 -10.92 -16.70
CA ILE A 78 2.94 -10.95 -15.72
C ILE A 78 2.39 -11.37 -14.34
N LYS A 79 1.25 -10.83 -13.88
CA LYS A 79 0.64 -11.24 -12.61
C LYS A 79 0.30 -12.74 -12.59
N ARG A 80 -0.17 -13.31 -13.70
CA ARG A 80 -0.56 -14.73 -13.80
C ARG A 80 0.65 -15.66 -13.81
N HIS A 81 1.72 -15.30 -14.52
CA HIS A 81 2.87 -16.19 -14.77
C HIS A 81 4.07 -15.94 -13.85
N TYR A 82 4.24 -14.71 -13.37
CA TYR A 82 5.36 -14.28 -12.51
C TYR A 82 4.85 -13.38 -11.36
N PRO A 83 4.00 -13.91 -10.47
CA PRO A 83 3.40 -13.11 -9.40
C PRO A 83 4.43 -12.54 -8.42
N ASP A 84 5.53 -13.25 -8.18
CA ASP A 84 6.67 -12.82 -7.36
C ASP A 84 7.37 -11.58 -7.95
N VAL A 85 7.68 -11.63 -9.25
CA VAL A 85 8.26 -10.49 -10.00
C VAL A 85 7.30 -9.31 -10.02
N PHE A 86 6.01 -9.56 -10.30
CA PHE A 86 4.99 -8.51 -10.37
C PHE A 86 4.88 -7.75 -9.05
N ILE A 87 4.77 -8.46 -7.93
CA ILE A 87 4.63 -7.85 -6.61
C ILE A 87 5.91 -7.11 -6.19
N CYS A 88 7.09 -7.72 -6.45
CA CYS A 88 8.37 -7.08 -6.19
C CYS A 88 8.51 -5.74 -6.94
N ALA A 89 8.18 -5.72 -8.23
CA ALA A 89 8.19 -4.52 -9.05
C ALA A 89 7.22 -3.45 -8.51
N LEU A 90 6.00 -3.85 -8.10
CA LEU A 90 5.03 -2.93 -7.50
C LEU A 90 5.50 -2.35 -6.16
N LEU A 91 6.21 -3.11 -5.33
CA LEU A 91 6.81 -2.58 -4.10
C LEU A 91 7.89 -1.53 -4.41
N ASN A 92 8.69 -1.76 -5.44
CA ASN A 92 9.73 -0.83 -5.88
C ASN A 92 9.17 0.38 -6.67
N ALA A 93 7.93 0.33 -7.14
CA ALA A 93 7.24 1.45 -7.77
C ALA A 93 6.55 2.41 -6.77
N GLN A 94 6.63 2.13 -5.47
CA GLN A 94 6.02 2.98 -4.44
C GLN A 94 6.69 4.37 -4.33
N PRO A 95 5.94 5.43 -4.02
CA PRO A 95 4.52 5.44 -3.63
C PRO A 95 3.55 5.35 -4.83
N MET A 96 2.63 4.38 -4.80
CA MET A 96 1.57 4.23 -5.80
C MET A 96 0.21 4.69 -5.26
N GLY A 97 -0.68 5.16 -6.13
CA GLY A 97 -1.98 5.70 -5.74
C GLY A 97 -2.93 4.72 -5.04
N PHE A 98 -2.84 3.41 -5.33
CA PHE A 98 -3.94 2.46 -5.11
C PHE A 98 -3.67 1.31 -4.12
N TYR A 99 -2.44 0.78 -4.05
CA TYR A 99 -2.11 -0.37 -3.18
C TYR A 99 -1.00 -0.02 -2.20
N SER A 100 -1.21 -0.31 -0.92
CA SER A 100 -0.16 -0.14 0.11
C SER A 100 0.86 -1.28 0.05
N PRO A 101 2.09 -1.08 0.56
CA PRO A 101 3.04 -2.17 0.77
C PRO A 101 2.47 -3.33 1.61
N SER A 102 1.65 -3.05 2.64
CA SER A 102 0.99 -4.09 3.45
C SER A 102 0.09 -5.00 2.61
N GLN A 103 -0.70 -4.42 1.68
CA GLN A 103 -1.59 -5.16 0.80
C GLN A 103 -0.84 -6.00 -0.22
N LEU A 104 0.26 -5.47 -0.77
CA LEU A 104 1.12 -6.19 -1.70
C LEU A 104 1.80 -7.39 -1.01
N VAL A 105 2.29 -7.21 0.21
CA VAL A 105 2.85 -8.31 1.02
C VAL A 105 1.78 -9.35 1.41
N ALA A 106 0.56 -8.91 1.73
CA ALA A 106 -0.53 -9.84 1.99
C ALA A 106 -0.92 -10.66 0.75
N GLU A 107 -0.94 -10.03 -0.44
CA GLU A 107 -1.16 -10.73 -1.71
C GLU A 107 -0.04 -11.73 -2.03
N ALA A 108 1.22 -11.36 -1.77
CA ALA A 108 2.36 -12.26 -1.93
C ALA A 108 2.16 -13.54 -1.10
N ARG A 109 1.83 -13.38 0.18
CA ARG A 109 1.56 -14.49 1.10
C ARG A 109 0.39 -15.36 0.65
N ARG A 110 -0.72 -14.76 0.21
CA ARG A 110 -1.87 -15.51 -0.34
C ARG A 110 -1.52 -16.27 -1.61
N SER A 111 -0.58 -15.75 -2.40
CA SER A 111 -0.09 -16.38 -3.63
C SER A 111 1.02 -17.41 -3.38
N GLY A 112 1.28 -17.78 -2.11
CA GLY A 112 2.32 -18.77 -1.76
C GLY A 112 3.75 -18.23 -1.83
N ILE A 113 3.95 -16.93 -1.98
CA ILE A 113 5.28 -16.31 -2.03
C ILE A 113 5.77 -16.06 -0.61
N ALA A 114 6.90 -16.66 -0.24
CA ALA A 114 7.56 -16.38 1.02
C ALA A 114 8.07 -14.94 1.05
N VAL A 115 7.84 -14.22 2.16
CA VAL A 115 8.30 -12.83 2.33
C VAL A 115 9.28 -12.77 3.49
N ARG A 116 10.48 -12.28 3.21
CA ARG A 116 11.57 -12.13 4.17
C ARG A 116 11.71 -10.66 4.59
N PRO A 117 12.01 -10.38 5.88
CA PRO A 117 12.05 -9.01 6.41
C PRO A 117 13.15 -8.17 5.77
N ALA A 118 13.05 -6.85 5.90
CA ALA A 118 14.17 -5.99 5.61
C ALA A 118 15.26 -6.27 6.65
N ASP A 119 16.47 -6.59 6.20
CA ASP A 119 17.59 -6.89 7.08
C ASP A 119 18.84 -6.30 6.46
N VAL A 120 19.66 -5.64 7.27
CA VAL A 120 20.84 -4.96 6.77
C VAL A 120 21.74 -5.93 5.99
N SER A 121 21.92 -7.18 6.42
CA SER A 121 22.92 -8.08 5.84
C SER A 121 22.46 -8.69 4.52
N HIS A 122 21.16 -8.64 4.24
CA HIS A 122 20.54 -9.31 3.11
C HIS A 122 19.86 -8.35 2.13
N SER A 123 19.22 -7.29 2.63
CA SER A 123 18.41 -6.38 1.81
C SER A 123 19.22 -5.39 1.00
N GLY A 124 18.90 -5.23 -0.28
CA GLY A 124 19.29 -4.06 -1.06
C GLY A 124 18.52 -2.80 -0.64
N TRP A 125 18.74 -1.70 -1.36
CA TRP A 125 17.85 -0.54 -1.28
C TRP A 125 16.44 -0.93 -1.73
N ASP A 126 16.34 -1.47 -2.94
CA ASP A 126 15.12 -2.06 -3.49
C ASP A 126 14.82 -3.44 -2.92
N SER A 127 13.54 -3.83 -2.98
CA SER A 127 13.11 -5.20 -2.70
C SER A 127 13.64 -6.10 -3.81
N THR A 128 14.06 -7.31 -3.43
CA THR A 128 14.71 -8.27 -4.34
C THR A 128 14.03 -9.64 -4.25
N LEU A 129 14.33 -10.49 -5.23
CA LEU A 129 13.92 -11.88 -5.24
C LEU A 129 15.12 -12.76 -4.87
N GLU A 130 14.91 -13.69 -3.94
CA GLU A 130 15.91 -14.64 -3.47
C GLU A 130 15.43 -16.07 -3.79
N PRO A 131 16.31 -17.01 -4.16
CA PRO A 131 15.93 -18.40 -4.33
C PRO A 131 15.23 -18.94 -3.07
N ASP A 132 14.16 -19.69 -3.27
CA ASP A 132 13.43 -20.37 -2.20
C ASP A 132 13.43 -21.89 -2.43
N PRO A 133 14.39 -22.62 -1.85
CA PRO A 133 14.48 -24.08 -2.01
C PRO A 133 13.24 -24.82 -1.50
N ALA A 134 12.46 -24.21 -0.60
CA ALA A 134 11.24 -24.80 -0.07
C ALA A 134 10.06 -24.69 -1.05
N ASN A 135 10.14 -23.81 -2.04
CA ASN A 135 9.07 -23.58 -3.00
C ASN A 135 9.25 -24.46 -4.25
N ARG A 136 8.33 -25.41 -4.43
CA ARG A 136 8.36 -26.37 -5.55
C ARG A 136 7.76 -25.82 -6.85
N ASP A 137 7.09 -24.67 -6.79
CA ASP A 137 6.43 -24.05 -7.93
C ASP A 137 7.37 -23.12 -8.72
N GLY A 138 8.64 -23.05 -8.34
CA GLY A 138 9.67 -22.24 -9.00
C GLY A 138 9.60 -20.74 -8.70
N LEU A 139 8.76 -20.33 -7.75
CA LEU A 139 8.65 -18.93 -7.31
C LEU A 139 9.79 -18.58 -6.33
N HIS A 140 10.25 -17.34 -6.41
CA HIS A 140 11.28 -16.81 -5.50
C HIS A 140 10.67 -16.28 -4.20
N ALA A 141 11.46 -16.26 -3.13
CA ALA A 141 11.12 -15.52 -1.93
C ALA A 141 11.34 -14.02 -2.17
N LEU A 142 10.40 -13.20 -1.71
CA LEU A 142 10.48 -11.76 -1.75
C LEU A 142 11.24 -11.23 -0.52
N ARG A 143 12.38 -10.59 -0.74
CA ARG A 143 13.12 -9.83 0.28
C ARG A 143 12.66 -8.39 0.27
N LEU A 144 12.20 -7.89 1.42
CA LEU A 144 11.88 -6.47 1.56
C LEU A 144 13.14 -5.60 1.48
N GLY A 145 13.09 -4.55 0.68
CA GLY A 145 14.17 -3.58 0.54
C GLY A 145 14.23 -2.57 1.69
N LEU A 146 15.42 -2.02 1.93
CA LEU A 146 15.64 -0.97 2.93
C LEU A 146 14.86 0.31 2.64
N ARG A 147 14.44 0.54 1.39
CA ARG A 147 13.61 1.69 1.00
C ARG A 147 12.26 1.80 1.73
N LEU A 148 11.77 0.69 2.30
CA LEU A 148 10.53 0.68 3.07
C LEU A 148 10.73 1.24 4.49
N VAL A 149 11.99 1.33 4.97
CA VAL A 149 12.33 1.86 6.29
C VAL A 149 12.09 3.37 6.30
N LYS A 150 11.07 3.81 7.03
CA LYS A 150 10.76 5.23 7.17
C LYS A 150 11.87 5.95 7.92
N GLY A 151 12.33 7.06 7.35
CA GLY A 151 13.38 7.88 7.94
C GLY A 151 14.81 7.46 7.55
N LEU A 152 14.98 6.36 6.82
CA LEU A 152 16.25 6.00 6.19
C LEU A 152 16.42 6.79 4.88
N ALA A 153 17.56 7.48 4.74
CA ALA A 153 17.87 8.19 3.51
C ALA A 153 18.37 7.23 2.43
N ALA A 154 17.94 7.43 1.18
CA ALA A 154 18.27 6.57 0.04
C ALA A 154 19.78 6.34 -0.10
N GLY A 155 20.57 7.40 -0.08
CA GLY A 155 22.02 7.29 -0.20
C GLY A 155 22.68 6.49 0.92
N GLU A 156 22.16 6.54 2.16
CA GLU A 156 22.71 5.73 3.26
C GLU A 156 22.31 4.25 3.12
N GLY A 157 21.07 3.97 2.72
CA GLY A 157 20.61 2.60 2.46
C GLY A 157 21.33 1.94 1.27
N GLU A 158 21.61 2.71 0.21
CA GLU A 158 22.41 2.26 -0.94
C GLU A 158 23.86 1.97 -0.55
N ARG A 159 24.49 2.82 0.28
CA ARG A 159 25.85 2.56 0.78
C ARG A 159 25.92 1.31 1.66
N ILE A 160 24.91 1.08 2.52
CA ILE A 160 24.79 -0.18 3.28
C ILE A 160 24.80 -1.35 2.31
N ALA A 161 23.97 -1.31 1.26
CA ALA A 161 23.92 -2.37 0.26
C ALA A 161 25.23 -2.55 -0.49
N ALA A 162 25.87 -1.46 -0.94
CA ALA A 162 27.12 -1.49 -1.68
C ALA A 162 28.31 -2.00 -0.84
N SER A 163 28.33 -1.73 0.48
CA SER A 163 29.41 -2.13 1.38
C SER A 163 29.57 -3.64 1.58
N ARG A 164 28.57 -4.43 1.14
CA ARG A 164 28.59 -5.91 1.18
C ARG A 164 29.26 -6.54 -0.05
N GLY A 165 29.55 -5.75 -1.09
CA GLY A 165 30.17 -6.21 -2.34
C GLY A 165 29.21 -6.93 -3.32
N PRO A 166 29.65 -7.20 -4.56
CA PRO A 166 28.77 -7.59 -5.68
C PRO A 166 28.04 -8.92 -5.53
N SER A 167 28.55 -9.82 -4.68
CA SER A 167 28.05 -11.19 -4.53
C SER A 167 27.36 -11.45 -3.20
N GLY A 168 27.19 -10.43 -2.34
CA GLY A 168 26.73 -10.62 -0.96
C GLY A 168 27.68 -11.47 -0.09
N ARG A 169 28.90 -11.76 -0.58
CA ARG A 169 29.97 -12.49 0.12
C ARG A 169 31.00 -11.57 0.77
N GLY A 170 30.68 -10.29 0.97
CA GLY A 170 31.52 -9.42 1.79
C GLY A 170 31.62 -9.97 3.21
N THR A 171 32.66 -9.54 3.94
CA THR A 171 32.81 -9.87 5.35
C THR A 171 31.52 -9.52 6.10
N PRO A 172 30.86 -10.47 6.77
CA PRO A 172 29.68 -10.19 7.58
C PRO A 172 29.97 -9.06 8.55
N TRP A 173 28.97 -8.24 8.85
CA TRP A 173 29.18 -7.23 9.88
C TRP A 173 29.20 -7.90 11.24
N SER A 174 30.11 -7.43 12.09
CA SER A 174 30.24 -7.91 13.46
C SER A 174 29.43 -7.08 14.45
N SER A 175 29.15 -5.82 14.13
CA SER A 175 28.43 -4.89 15.02
C SER A 175 27.82 -3.71 14.26
N LEU A 176 26.96 -2.97 14.95
CA LEU A 176 26.41 -1.70 14.45
C LEU A 176 27.51 -0.65 14.19
N ALA A 177 28.58 -0.63 15.00
CA ALA A 177 29.73 0.25 14.79
C ALA A 177 30.48 -0.10 13.48
N ASP A 178 30.59 -1.40 13.19
CA ASP A 178 31.21 -1.86 11.94
C ASP A 178 30.41 -1.40 10.71
N ILE A 179 29.07 -1.47 10.78
CA ILE A 179 28.18 -0.94 9.74
C ILE A 179 28.37 0.57 9.59
N MET A 180 28.32 1.31 10.70
CA MET A 180 28.46 2.76 10.73
C MET A 180 29.72 3.22 9.99
N ARG A 181 30.84 2.55 10.27
CA ARG A 181 32.16 2.85 9.71
C ARG A 181 32.32 2.36 8.26
N ARG A 182 31.93 1.12 7.95
CA ARG A 182 32.13 0.52 6.61
C ARG A 182 31.18 1.05 5.55
N ALA A 183 29.94 1.36 5.94
CA ALA A 183 28.93 1.90 5.04
C ALA A 183 28.84 3.44 5.11
N ASP A 184 29.63 4.08 5.99
CA ASP A 184 29.60 5.52 6.26
C ASP A 184 28.16 6.01 6.47
N VAL A 185 27.48 5.48 7.49
CA VAL A 185 26.07 5.82 7.77
C VAL A 185 25.90 6.51 9.10
N SER A 186 24.89 7.38 9.19
CA SER A 186 24.55 8.08 10.41
C SER A 186 23.93 7.16 11.47
N ALA A 187 24.15 7.49 12.76
CA ALA A 187 23.45 6.84 13.86
C ALA A 187 21.92 6.94 13.74
N ARG A 188 21.41 8.03 13.13
CA ARG A 188 19.98 8.20 12.83
C ARG A 188 19.47 7.15 11.84
N SER A 189 20.24 6.79 10.83
CA SER A 189 19.87 5.74 9.89
C SER A 189 19.91 4.35 10.52
N LEU A 190 20.90 4.08 11.37
CA LEU A 190 20.89 2.86 12.18
C LEU A 190 19.69 2.81 13.13
N GLU A 191 19.30 3.93 13.73
CA GLU A 191 18.10 4.03 14.57
C GLU A 191 16.83 3.75 13.76
N ALA A 192 16.72 4.29 12.54
CA ALA A 192 15.59 4.02 11.65
C ALA A 192 15.47 2.53 11.31
N ILE A 193 16.60 1.88 11.02
CA ILE A 193 16.65 0.44 10.73
C ILE A 193 16.37 -0.40 11.98
N ALA A 194 16.85 0.01 13.16
CA ALA A 194 16.55 -0.66 14.42
C ALA A 194 15.05 -0.60 14.72
N ASN A 195 14.41 0.56 14.52
CA ASN A 195 12.96 0.70 14.61
C ASN A 195 12.20 -0.22 13.64
N ALA A 196 12.79 -0.52 12.49
CA ALA A 196 12.27 -1.47 11.50
C ALA A 196 12.64 -2.94 11.74
N ASP A 197 13.28 -3.27 12.87
CA ASP A 197 13.74 -4.63 13.22
C ASP A 197 14.74 -5.22 12.22
N GLY A 198 15.55 -4.37 11.57
CA GLY A 198 16.40 -4.77 10.46
C GLY A 198 17.77 -5.36 10.83
N PHE A 199 17.99 -5.76 12.08
CA PHE A 199 19.27 -6.29 12.59
C PHE A 199 19.21 -7.73 13.07
N ALA A 200 18.18 -8.48 12.64
CA ALA A 200 18.01 -9.88 13.04
C ALA A 200 19.22 -10.75 12.66
N SER A 201 19.89 -10.48 11.53
CA SER A 201 21.12 -11.17 11.12
C SER A 201 22.32 -10.96 12.05
N LEU A 202 22.32 -9.90 12.86
CA LEU A 202 23.31 -9.67 13.92
C LEU A 202 22.91 -10.32 15.26
N GLY A 203 21.76 -11.00 15.31
CA GLY A 203 21.21 -11.53 16.56
C GLY A 203 20.62 -10.46 17.49
N LEU A 204 20.44 -9.23 16.99
CA LEU A 204 19.91 -8.12 17.77
C LEU A 204 18.40 -7.98 17.56
N ASN A 205 17.64 -8.02 18.65
CA ASN A 205 16.25 -7.58 18.61
C ASN A 205 16.16 -6.05 18.57
N ARG A 206 15.00 -5.51 18.18
CA ARG A 206 14.75 -4.05 18.12
C ARG A 206 15.26 -3.27 19.35
N ARG A 207 14.95 -3.72 20.58
CA ARG A 207 15.29 -2.99 21.81
C ARG A 207 16.80 -2.98 22.04
N GLN A 208 17.47 -4.11 21.82
CA GLN A 208 18.93 -4.22 21.88
C GLN A 208 19.60 -3.33 20.84
N ALA A 209 19.14 -3.39 19.59
CA ALA A 209 19.68 -2.54 18.52
C ALA A 209 19.50 -1.05 18.83
N LEU A 210 18.33 -0.62 19.32
CA LEU A 210 18.10 0.78 19.71
C LEU A 210 18.99 1.21 20.89
N TRP A 211 19.24 0.32 21.84
CA TRP A 211 20.16 0.57 22.96
C TRP A 211 21.59 0.79 22.46
N GLU A 212 22.10 -0.11 21.62
CA GLU A 212 23.44 0.00 21.05
C GLU A 212 23.60 1.24 20.15
N VAL A 213 22.62 1.55 19.31
CA VAL A 213 22.67 2.75 18.45
C VAL A 213 22.80 4.03 19.28
N ARG A 214 22.15 4.11 20.45
CA ARG A 214 22.28 5.28 21.34
C ARG A 214 23.68 5.44 21.90
N ALA A 215 24.38 4.33 22.21
CA ALA A 215 25.77 4.39 22.63
C ALA A 215 26.67 4.93 21.50
N LEU A 216 26.43 4.51 20.25
CA LEU A 216 27.19 4.98 19.07
C LEU A 216 26.99 6.46 18.78
N ALA A 217 25.77 6.99 18.98
CA ALA A 217 25.50 8.42 18.82
C ALA A 217 26.34 9.29 19.77
N GLY A 218 26.66 8.77 20.97
CA GLY A 218 27.58 9.40 21.92
C GLY A 218 29.05 9.28 21.51
N GLN A 219 29.45 8.18 20.87
CA GLN A 219 30.85 7.93 20.48
C GLN A 219 31.38 8.86 19.38
N ARG A 220 30.53 9.41 18.50
CA ARG A 220 30.97 10.39 17.49
C ARG A 220 31.58 11.66 18.11
N TRP A 221 31.28 11.92 19.39
CA TRP A 221 31.88 13.03 20.16
C TRP A 221 33.28 12.70 20.71
N GLN A 222 33.67 11.42 20.73
CA GLN A 222 34.95 10.93 21.26
C GLN A 222 36.06 10.82 20.18
N GLU A 223 35.72 11.00 18.90
CA GLU A 223 36.67 11.01 17.77
C GLU A 223 37.18 12.42 17.40
N LEU A 224 37.13 13.38 18.32
CA LEU A 224 37.90 14.61 18.14
C LEU A 224 39.40 14.28 18.28
N PRO A 225 40.29 14.80 17.41
CA PRO A 225 41.71 14.41 17.37
C PRO A 225 42.44 14.51 18.71
N LEU A 226 41.99 15.42 19.58
CA LEU A 226 42.54 15.64 20.91
C LEU A 226 42.25 14.48 21.89
N PHE A 227 41.12 13.77 21.73
CA PHE A 227 40.68 12.70 22.62
C PHE A 227 40.96 11.30 22.10
N ALA A 228 41.34 11.14 20.83
CA ALA A 228 41.65 9.84 20.20
C ALA A 228 42.75 9.03 20.93
N HIS A 229 43.63 9.69 21.70
CA HIS A 229 44.62 9.03 22.57
C HIS A 229 44.19 8.90 24.03
N ALA A 230 43.19 9.67 24.48
CA ALA A 230 42.61 9.57 25.81
C ALA A 230 41.65 8.35 25.93
N THR A 231 40.92 8.03 24.85
CA THR A 231 39.97 6.90 24.83
C THR A 231 40.66 5.56 25.06
N ARG A 232 41.91 5.38 24.61
CA ARG A 232 42.71 4.17 24.89
C ARG A 232 42.98 3.96 26.37
N ARG A 233 43.18 5.03 27.15
CA ARG A 233 43.36 4.94 28.62
C ARG A 233 42.04 4.81 29.37
N HIS A 234 40.95 5.33 28.80
CA HIS A 234 39.62 5.22 29.41
C HIS A 234 38.97 3.85 29.24
N HIS A 235 39.29 3.10 28.18
CA HIS A 235 38.77 1.74 28.00
C HIS A 235 39.24 0.79 29.11
N ASP A 236 40.48 0.97 29.60
CA ASP A 236 41.03 0.21 30.72
C ASP A 236 40.48 0.68 32.09
N LEU A 237 39.91 1.91 32.16
CA LEU A 237 39.33 2.51 33.38
C LEU A 237 37.81 2.36 33.47
N ALA A 238 37.12 2.17 32.34
CA ALA A 238 35.65 2.10 32.27
C ALA A 238 35.09 0.75 32.75
N GLY A 239 35.93 -0.27 32.90
CA GLY A 239 35.50 -1.63 33.20
C GLY A 239 34.69 -2.24 32.05
N GLU A 240 34.34 -3.52 32.18
CA GLU A 240 33.32 -4.11 31.31
C GLU A 240 31.96 -3.56 31.74
N GLU A 241 31.24 -2.92 30.82
CA GLU A 241 29.85 -2.53 31.09
C GLU A 241 29.04 -3.79 31.44
N PRO A 242 28.25 -3.76 32.53
CA PRO A 242 27.48 -4.93 32.94
C PRO A 242 26.47 -5.29 31.85
N ALA A 243 26.32 -6.60 31.60
CA ALA A 243 25.35 -7.09 30.63
C ALA A 243 23.92 -6.64 31.02
N VAL A 244 23.33 -5.76 30.22
CA VAL A 244 21.97 -5.26 30.45
C VAL A 244 20.97 -6.23 29.84
N THR A 245 20.10 -6.81 30.68
CA THR A 245 18.96 -7.58 30.20
C THR A 245 17.76 -6.66 29.98
N LEU A 246 17.44 -6.38 28.72
CA LEU A 246 16.27 -5.57 28.37
C LEU A 246 14.99 -6.43 28.42
N PRO A 247 13.85 -5.88 28.87
CA PRO A 247 12.58 -6.62 28.82
C PRO A 247 12.23 -6.96 27.37
N GLN A 248 11.62 -8.13 27.16
CA GLN A 248 11.12 -8.50 25.84
C GLN A 248 9.86 -7.71 25.49
N ALA A 249 9.73 -7.28 24.24
CA ALA A 249 8.52 -6.63 23.75
C ALA A 249 7.42 -7.66 23.52
N HIS A 250 6.18 -7.32 23.88
CA HIS A 250 5.03 -8.16 23.57
C HIS A 250 4.70 -8.10 22.07
N ALA A 251 4.00 -9.10 21.54
CA ALA A 251 3.70 -9.21 20.11
C ALA A 251 2.95 -7.97 19.54
N GLY A 252 2.06 -7.37 20.32
CA GLY A 252 1.35 -6.15 19.92
C GLY A 252 2.25 -4.94 19.74
N GLU A 253 3.24 -4.76 20.62
CA GLU A 253 4.21 -3.67 20.56
C GLU A 253 5.10 -3.81 19.34
N GLU A 254 5.53 -5.03 19.07
CA GLU A 254 6.35 -5.40 17.91
C GLU A 254 5.60 -5.07 16.60
N VAL A 255 4.34 -5.50 16.47
CA VAL A 255 3.51 -5.20 15.30
C VAL A 255 3.23 -3.70 15.18
N ALA A 256 2.93 -3.01 16.28
CA ALA A 256 2.70 -1.56 16.25
C ALA A 256 3.97 -0.78 15.86
N ALA A 257 5.15 -1.25 16.31
CA ALA A 257 6.44 -0.70 15.91
C ALA A 257 6.71 -0.92 14.42
N ASP A 258 6.48 -2.13 13.89
CA ASP A 258 6.61 -2.44 12.45
C ASP A 258 5.72 -1.52 11.59
N TYR A 259 4.46 -1.29 11.96
CA TYR A 259 3.58 -0.37 11.22
C TYR A 259 4.05 1.09 11.29
N ARG A 260 4.66 1.50 12.41
CA ARG A 260 5.26 2.83 12.54
C ARG A 260 6.45 2.99 11.60
N SER A 261 7.38 2.02 11.57
CA SER A 261 8.65 2.10 10.85
C SER A 261 8.60 1.66 9.39
N LEU A 262 7.81 0.64 9.05
CA LEU A 262 7.69 0.07 7.70
C LEU A 262 6.32 0.31 7.07
N GLY A 263 5.26 0.46 7.88
CA GLY A 263 3.88 0.53 7.39
C GLY A 263 3.25 -0.83 7.08
N LEU A 264 3.92 -1.92 7.47
CA LEU A 264 3.44 -3.30 7.43
C LEU A 264 4.15 -4.10 8.52
N SER A 265 3.61 -5.27 8.90
CA SER A 265 4.31 -6.25 9.74
C SER A 265 4.28 -7.63 9.09
N LEU A 266 5.39 -8.35 9.21
CA LEU A 266 5.45 -9.77 8.84
C LEU A 266 5.01 -10.70 9.98
N LYS A 267 4.91 -10.19 11.21
CA LYS A 267 4.61 -10.98 12.42
C LYS A 267 3.12 -11.29 12.53
N ASP A 268 2.27 -10.26 12.55
CA ASP A 268 0.81 -10.38 12.51
C ASP A 268 0.17 -9.05 12.06
N HIS A 269 -1.16 -9.04 11.92
CA HIS A 269 -1.95 -7.86 11.59
C HIS A 269 -2.55 -7.22 12.86
N PRO A 270 -2.57 -5.88 13.01
CA PRO A 270 -3.11 -5.20 14.19
C PRO A 270 -4.54 -5.62 14.53
N VAL A 271 -5.42 -5.69 13.53
CA VAL A 271 -6.84 -6.08 13.75
C VAL A 271 -6.98 -7.53 14.21
N ARG A 272 -6.08 -8.43 13.81
CA ARG A 272 -6.10 -9.83 14.28
C ARG A 272 -5.78 -9.91 15.77
N LEU A 273 -4.77 -9.17 16.22
CA LEU A 273 -4.44 -9.05 17.65
C LEU A 273 -5.58 -8.40 18.45
N LEU A 274 -6.31 -7.47 17.83
CA LEU A 274 -7.48 -6.80 18.42
C LEU A 274 -8.80 -7.58 18.29
N SER A 275 -8.81 -8.74 17.64
CA SER A 275 -10.05 -9.49 17.34
C SER A 275 -10.85 -9.83 18.59
N ARG A 276 -10.17 -10.31 19.65
CA ARG A 276 -10.81 -10.68 20.92
C ARG A 276 -11.48 -9.49 21.63
N PRO A 277 -10.79 -8.37 21.93
CA PRO A 277 -11.46 -7.22 22.56
C PRO A 277 -12.52 -6.59 21.66
N LEU A 278 -12.31 -6.54 20.34
CA LEU A 278 -13.33 -6.06 19.40
C LEU A 278 -14.60 -6.92 19.42
N ALA A 279 -14.45 -8.25 19.42
CA ALA A 279 -15.57 -9.19 19.44
C ALA A 279 -16.38 -9.10 20.74
N LYS A 280 -15.73 -8.87 21.89
CA LYS A 280 -16.43 -8.66 23.17
C LYS A 280 -17.43 -7.50 23.13
N ASP A 281 -17.13 -6.47 22.37
CA ASP A 281 -17.98 -5.28 22.21
C ASP A 281 -18.89 -5.36 20.96
N GLY A 282 -18.96 -6.54 20.33
CA GLY A 282 -19.85 -6.84 19.20
C GLY A 282 -19.33 -6.39 17.83
N TRP A 283 -18.03 -6.12 17.69
CA TRP A 283 -17.39 -5.82 16.40
C TRP A 283 -16.87 -7.09 15.75
N GLN A 284 -17.10 -7.22 14.44
CA GLN A 284 -16.62 -8.35 13.63
C GLN A 284 -15.50 -7.90 12.68
N THR A 285 -14.68 -8.84 12.23
CA THR A 285 -13.62 -8.55 11.25
C THR A 285 -14.20 -8.41 9.83
N CYS A 286 -13.45 -7.77 8.94
CA CYS A 286 -13.86 -7.54 7.56
C CYS A 286 -14.09 -8.84 6.77
N ALA A 287 -13.43 -9.94 7.15
CA ALA A 287 -13.59 -11.25 6.54
C ALA A 287 -15.06 -11.73 6.53
N VAL A 288 -15.84 -11.42 7.58
CA VAL A 288 -17.26 -11.81 7.67
C VAL A 288 -18.09 -11.22 6.52
N ALA A 289 -17.68 -10.06 5.97
CA ALA A 289 -18.36 -9.45 4.84
C ALA A 289 -18.37 -10.35 3.59
N HIS A 290 -17.31 -11.14 3.36
CA HIS A 290 -17.16 -11.96 2.16
C HIS A 290 -18.14 -13.15 2.13
N GLU A 291 -18.59 -13.62 3.28
CA GLU A 291 -19.57 -14.71 3.44
C GLU A 291 -21.00 -14.20 3.64
N ALA A 292 -21.18 -12.90 3.84
CA ALA A 292 -22.47 -12.30 4.12
C ALA A 292 -23.36 -12.18 2.86
N ARG A 293 -24.68 -12.22 3.10
CA ARG A 293 -25.71 -12.07 2.07
C ARG A 293 -25.87 -10.61 1.65
N ASP A 294 -26.37 -10.41 0.43
CA ASP A 294 -26.71 -9.06 -0.02
C ASP A 294 -27.77 -8.41 0.88
N GLY A 295 -27.61 -7.12 1.16
CA GLY A 295 -28.46 -6.36 2.08
C GLY A 295 -28.26 -6.65 3.57
N GLN A 296 -27.44 -7.65 3.94
CA GLN A 296 -27.20 -8.00 5.34
C GLN A 296 -26.53 -6.86 6.09
N ARG A 297 -27.10 -6.51 7.26
CA ARG A 297 -26.56 -5.45 8.12
C ARG A 297 -25.50 -6.03 9.05
N LEU A 298 -24.32 -5.42 9.10
CA LEU A 298 -23.18 -5.87 9.91
C LEU A 298 -22.52 -4.73 10.69
N ARG A 299 -21.75 -5.11 11.71
CA ARG A 299 -20.88 -4.24 12.52
C ARG A 299 -19.44 -4.71 12.32
N LEU A 300 -18.68 -3.98 11.50
CA LEU A 300 -17.34 -4.39 11.09
C LEU A 300 -16.30 -3.42 11.65
N ALA A 301 -15.11 -3.94 11.96
CA ALA A 301 -13.95 -3.16 12.35
C ALA A 301 -12.75 -3.54 11.48
N GLY A 302 -11.96 -2.54 11.11
CA GLY A 302 -10.76 -2.74 10.30
C GLY A 302 -9.77 -1.59 10.43
N LEU A 303 -8.55 -1.85 10.02
CA LEU A 303 -7.52 -0.84 9.85
C LEU A 303 -7.82 -0.08 8.55
N VAL A 304 -7.90 1.24 8.62
CA VAL A 304 -8.10 2.05 7.41
C VAL A 304 -6.81 2.07 6.62
N THR A 305 -6.85 1.75 5.33
CA THR A 305 -5.64 1.79 4.46
C THR A 305 -5.64 2.97 3.51
N MET A 306 -6.82 3.31 3.00
CA MET A 306 -6.99 4.32 1.96
C MET A 306 -8.29 5.08 2.16
N ARG A 307 -8.25 6.38 1.85
CA ARG A 307 -9.42 7.28 1.81
C ARG A 307 -9.34 8.07 0.50
N GLN A 308 -10.40 8.04 -0.29
CA GLN A 308 -10.50 8.75 -1.56
C GLN A 308 -11.81 9.52 -1.66
N ARG A 309 -11.74 10.76 -2.13
CA ARG A 309 -12.92 11.59 -2.43
C ARG A 309 -12.79 12.15 -3.85
N PRO A 310 -13.09 11.35 -4.90
CA PRO A 310 -12.96 11.79 -6.28
C PRO A 310 -13.85 13.01 -6.55
N GLY A 311 -13.35 14.01 -7.28
CA GLY A 311 -14.11 15.22 -7.61
C GLY A 311 -15.40 14.94 -8.40
N THR A 312 -15.44 13.82 -9.14
CA THR A 312 -16.60 13.37 -9.92
C THR A 312 -17.69 12.71 -9.09
N ALA A 313 -17.43 12.32 -7.84
CA ALA A 313 -18.32 11.50 -7.01
C ALA A 313 -19.30 12.32 -6.14
N LYS A 314 -19.54 13.59 -6.49
CA LYS A 314 -20.42 14.53 -5.74
C LYS A 314 -20.15 14.54 -4.23
N GLY A 315 -18.87 14.41 -3.85
CA GLY A 315 -18.43 14.43 -2.46
C GLY A 315 -18.49 13.10 -1.71
N THR A 316 -18.92 12.00 -2.34
CA THR A 316 -18.87 10.64 -1.76
C THR A 316 -17.44 10.21 -1.47
N VAL A 317 -17.22 9.58 -0.32
CA VAL A 317 -15.92 9.08 0.11
C VAL A 317 -15.88 7.56 -0.03
N PHE A 318 -14.81 7.07 -0.65
CA PHE A 318 -14.47 5.65 -0.72
C PHE A 318 -13.34 5.38 0.27
N LEU A 319 -13.54 4.40 1.13
CA LEU A 319 -12.59 4.02 2.16
C LEU A 319 -12.32 2.52 2.06
N THR A 320 -11.06 2.11 2.22
CA THR A 320 -10.71 0.68 2.26
C THR A 320 -10.33 0.29 3.68
N LEU A 321 -10.99 -0.73 4.21
CA LEU A 321 -10.67 -1.38 5.48
C LEU A 321 -9.91 -2.68 5.22
N GLU A 322 -8.97 -3.01 6.09
CA GLU A 322 -8.29 -4.31 6.09
C GLU A 322 -8.28 -4.94 7.49
N ASP A 323 -8.32 -6.28 7.53
CA ASP A 323 -8.18 -7.06 8.76
C ASP A 323 -7.00 -8.03 8.73
N GLY A 324 -6.16 -7.98 7.69
CA GLY A 324 -5.00 -8.85 7.48
C GLY A 324 -5.30 -10.11 6.65
N LEU A 325 -6.58 -10.45 6.46
CA LEU A 325 -7.00 -11.53 5.56
C LEU A 325 -7.63 -10.96 4.29
N HIS A 326 -8.56 -10.03 4.49
CA HIS A 326 -9.36 -9.45 3.43
C HIS A 326 -9.35 -7.92 3.50
N SER A 327 -9.57 -7.30 2.35
CA SER A 327 -9.92 -5.89 2.25
C SER A 327 -11.41 -5.73 1.97
N LEU A 328 -11.95 -4.60 2.40
CA LEU A 328 -13.34 -4.23 2.22
C LEU A 328 -13.45 -2.78 1.76
N ASN A 329 -14.12 -2.56 0.63
CA ASN A 329 -14.41 -1.23 0.13
C ASN A 329 -15.71 -0.70 0.73
N VAL A 330 -15.59 0.40 1.47
CA VAL A 330 -16.67 1.08 2.18
C VAL A 330 -17.04 2.35 1.43
N ILE A 331 -18.33 2.53 1.15
CA ILE A 331 -18.91 3.72 0.54
C ILE A 331 -19.54 4.57 1.64
N ILE A 332 -19.15 5.83 1.68
CA ILE A 332 -19.55 6.78 2.72
C ILE A 332 -20.14 8.02 2.05
N TRP A 333 -21.43 8.24 2.28
CA TRP A 333 -22.15 9.38 1.72
C TRP A 333 -21.72 10.72 2.35
N PRO A 334 -21.84 11.86 1.65
CA PRO A 334 -21.40 13.16 2.14
C PRO A 334 -21.97 13.53 3.52
N LYS A 335 -23.28 13.33 3.72
CA LYS A 335 -23.98 13.61 4.99
C LYS A 335 -23.38 12.84 6.18
N LEU A 336 -22.95 11.60 5.95
CA LEU A 336 -22.33 10.79 6.99
C LEU A 336 -20.92 11.28 7.33
N THR A 337 -20.18 11.76 6.32
CA THR A 337 -18.84 12.34 6.50
C THR A 337 -18.88 13.58 7.38
N GLU A 338 -19.89 14.44 7.19
CA GLU A 338 -20.09 15.65 8.01
C GLU A 338 -20.47 15.30 9.45
N THR A 339 -21.37 14.33 9.63
CA THR A 339 -21.85 13.88 10.95
C THR A 339 -20.75 13.21 11.76
N TYR A 340 -19.94 12.34 11.14
CA TYR A 340 -18.92 11.52 11.79
C TYR A 340 -17.50 11.97 11.43
N ARG A 341 -17.26 13.29 11.42
CA ARG A 341 -15.99 13.89 10.97
C ARG A 341 -14.77 13.38 11.75
N ASP A 342 -14.90 13.19 13.06
CA ASP A 342 -13.81 12.65 13.90
C ASP A 342 -13.41 11.24 13.49
N ALA A 343 -14.39 10.33 13.43
CA ALA A 343 -14.18 8.95 13.00
C ALA A 343 -13.62 8.89 11.57
N MET A 344 -14.07 9.75 10.66
CA MET A 344 -13.57 9.77 9.29
C MET A 344 -12.10 10.19 9.17
N LEU A 345 -11.70 11.26 9.86
CA LEU A 345 -10.40 11.88 9.66
C LEU A 345 -9.30 11.32 10.58
N ARG A 346 -9.65 10.87 11.79
CA ARG A 346 -8.66 10.52 12.82
C ARG A 346 -8.54 9.04 13.10
N SER A 347 -9.51 8.23 12.67
CA SER A 347 -9.46 6.78 12.92
C SER A 347 -8.29 6.12 12.19
N GLN A 348 -7.60 5.24 12.89
CA GLN A 348 -6.71 4.23 12.34
C GLN A 348 -7.48 2.91 12.30
N ILE A 349 -8.14 2.58 13.42
CA ILE A 349 -9.16 1.52 13.46
C ILE A 349 -10.52 2.18 13.37
N LEU A 350 -11.25 1.86 12.30
CA LEU A 350 -12.59 2.38 12.06
C LEU A 350 -13.61 1.26 12.25
N GLY A 351 -14.61 1.54 13.07
CA GLY A 351 -15.82 0.74 13.17
C GLY A 351 -16.86 1.26 12.19
N VAL A 352 -17.41 0.39 11.36
CA VAL A 352 -18.46 0.72 10.39
C VAL A 352 -19.69 -0.15 10.65
N VAL A 353 -20.85 0.51 10.68
CA VAL A 353 -22.15 -0.16 10.74
C VAL A 353 -22.88 0.18 9.47
N GLY A 354 -23.45 -0.83 8.83
CA GLY A 354 -23.96 -0.64 7.48
C GLY A 354 -24.41 -1.95 6.87
N ARG A 355 -24.60 -1.93 5.55
CA ARG A 355 -25.13 -3.07 4.80
C ARG A 355 -24.17 -3.50 3.71
N ILE A 356 -24.13 -4.81 3.47
CA ILE A 356 -23.45 -5.39 2.32
C ILE A 356 -24.27 -5.08 1.07
N GLN A 357 -23.58 -4.65 0.01
CA GLN A 357 -24.10 -4.57 -1.33
C GLN A 357 -23.24 -5.45 -2.23
N ARG A 358 -23.85 -6.50 -2.79
CA ARG A 358 -23.19 -7.44 -3.69
C ARG A 358 -23.80 -7.33 -5.08
N GLU A 359 -23.00 -6.89 -6.04
CA GLU A 359 -23.39 -6.85 -7.44
C GLU A 359 -22.42 -7.72 -8.25
N LYS A 360 -22.92 -8.86 -8.72
CA LYS A 360 -22.11 -9.90 -9.38
C LYS A 360 -20.93 -10.33 -8.49
N ALA A 361 -19.70 -10.08 -8.95
CA ALA A 361 -18.47 -10.41 -8.22
C ALA A 361 -17.98 -9.28 -7.30
N VAL A 362 -18.60 -8.10 -7.35
CA VAL A 362 -18.13 -6.92 -6.62
C VAL A 362 -18.87 -6.81 -5.29
N LEU A 363 -18.10 -6.60 -4.23
CA LEU A 363 -18.59 -6.42 -2.88
C LEU A 363 -18.29 -5.00 -2.39
N HIS A 364 -19.35 -4.29 -1.99
CA HIS A 364 -19.27 -2.99 -1.36
C HIS A 364 -19.97 -3.02 0.00
N PHE A 365 -19.52 -2.16 0.91
CA PHE A 365 -20.19 -1.93 2.19
C PHE A 365 -20.70 -0.50 2.23
N ILE A 366 -22.02 -0.31 2.28
CA ILE A 366 -22.61 1.02 2.44
C ILE A 366 -22.64 1.33 3.93
N ALA A 367 -21.91 2.36 4.36
CA ALA A 367 -21.89 2.77 5.75
C ALA A 367 -23.13 3.60 6.12
N ASP A 368 -23.73 3.25 7.26
CA ASP A 368 -24.82 4.00 7.93
C ASP A 368 -24.31 4.76 9.16
N GLN A 369 -23.30 4.23 9.86
CA GLN A 369 -22.69 4.83 11.05
C GLN A 369 -21.20 4.51 11.13
N LEU A 370 -20.42 5.43 11.71
CA LEU A 370 -18.97 5.34 11.80
C LEU A 370 -18.50 5.59 13.22
N PHE A 371 -17.54 4.79 13.69
CA PHE A 371 -17.05 4.84 15.06
C PHE A 371 -15.53 4.88 15.08
N ASN A 372 -14.96 5.83 15.82
CA ASN A 372 -13.53 5.88 16.05
C ASN A 372 -13.14 4.82 17.08
N LEU A 373 -12.48 3.74 16.64
CA LEU A 373 -12.06 2.63 17.49
C LEU A 373 -10.58 2.68 17.85
N ASN A 374 -9.94 3.85 17.74
CA ASN A 374 -8.53 4.01 18.15
C ASN A 374 -8.29 3.69 19.64
N GLY A 375 -9.33 3.76 20.48
CA GLY A 375 -9.24 3.34 21.88
C GLY A 375 -8.79 1.89 22.06
N TYR A 376 -9.03 1.00 21.07
CA TYR A 376 -8.58 -0.39 21.13
C TYR A 376 -7.08 -0.55 20.92
N LEU A 377 -6.39 0.46 20.37
CA LEU A 377 -4.95 0.38 20.16
C LEU A 377 -4.16 0.25 21.47
N ARG A 378 -4.77 0.60 22.60
CA ARG A 378 -4.23 0.34 23.95
C ARG A 378 -3.94 -1.14 24.23
N TYR A 379 -4.66 -2.06 23.57
CA TYR A 379 -4.45 -3.49 23.72
C TYR A 379 -3.25 -4.01 22.89
N LEU A 380 -2.66 -3.17 22.02
CA LEU A 380 -1.43 -3.52 21.31
C LEU A 380 -0.18 -3.05 22.07
N ASP A 381 -0.26 -1.91 22.73
CA ASP A 381 0.87 -1.26 23.40
C ASP A 381 0.34 -0.65 24.71
N GLU A 382 0.45 -1.42 25.80
CA GLU A 382 -0.05 -1.02 27.11
C GLU A 382 0.73 0.20 27.67
N ASP A 383 2.01 0.31 27.33
CA ASP A 383 2.87 1.42 27.78
C ASP A 383 2.54 2.74 27.06
N ALA A 384 2.16 2.68 25.78
CA ALA A 384 1.59 3.83 25.08
C ALA A 384 0.28 4.29 25.75
N ALA A 385 -0.59 3.34 26.14
CA ALA A 385 -1.83 3.64 26.85
C ALA A 385 -1.59 4.28 28.23
N ARG A 386 -0.62 3.78 29.01
CA ARG A 386 -0.24 4.31 30.33
C ARG A 386 0.34 5.72 30.26
N ASN A 387 1.14 6.01 29.23
CA ASN A 387 1.78 7.31 29.05
C ASN A 387 0.88 8.36 28.37
N GLN A 388 -0.42 8.09 28.18
CA GLN A 388 -1.36 8.89 27.38
C GLN A 388 -0.85 9.23 25.96
N ARG A 389 0.16 8.51 25.48
CA ARG A 389 0.68 8.64 24.12
C ARG A 389 -0.14 7.71 23.25
N GLY A 390 -0.99 8.26 22.39
CA GLY A 390 -1.78 7.43 21.47
C GLY A 390 -0.85 6.54 20.62
N THR A 391 -1.09 5.23 20.61
CA THR A 391 -0.48 4.29 19.65
C THR A 391 -0.86 4.76 18.26
N ARG A 392 0.11 5.26 17.50
CA ARG A 392 -0.13 5.90 16.21
C ARG A 392 0.42 5.01 15.10
N MET A 393 -0.44 4.25 14.45
CA MET A 393 -0.12 3.52 13.21
C MET A 393 -0.52 4.37 12.00
N ARG A 394 0.44 4.98 11.30
CA ARG A 394 0.10 5.78 10.11
C ARG A 394 -0.43 4.87 9.00
N SER A 395 -1.76 4.83 8.85
CA SER A 395 -2.40 4.62 7.55
C SER A 395 -2.13 5.84 6.67
N ARG A 396 -1.95 5.68 5.36
CA ARG A 396 -1.69 6.81 4.44
C ARG A 396 -2.59 8.00 4.76
N ASP A 397 -1.94 9.13 5.03
CA ASP A 397 -2.62 10.38 5.35
C ASP A 397 -3.37 10.87 4.10
N PHE A 398 -4.63 11.24 4.30
CA PHE A 398 -5.36 12.13 3.40
C PHE A 398 -4.66 13.49 3.52
N ARG A 399 -4.01 13.95 2.44
CA ARG A 399 -3.54 15.34 2.36
C ARG A 399 -4.69 16.24 1.95
#